data_AF-A0A395XNH1-F1
#
_entry.id   AF-A0A395XNH1-F1
#
_cell.length_a   1.000
_cell.length_b   1.000
_cell.length_c   1.000
_cell.angle_alpha   90.00
_cell.angle_beta   90.00
_cell.angle_gamma   90.00
#
_symmetry.space_group_name_H-M   'P 1'
#
loop_
_entity.id
_entity.type
_entity.pdbx_description
1 polymer ?
#
loop_
_entity_poly.entity_id
_entity_poly.type
_entity_poly.pdbx_seq_one_letter_code
_entity_poly.pdbx_strand_id
1 'polypeptide(L)'
;MALNKNIITQVINFCNRDLVPDEQFKAGSAYPIEWFNDYFSFLGNSNLQKYLGEAYYQARFMYKLMNGLRLPIAKHKAIVRFQIIQYASICEAVLQAAIESFFKSEFEDKYAVIQLTKCHNALSSSTKITYDNKTVYLCKEKKIKADIKRERIDHKTDFAVQHNIISAKTKKEFDSLYQSRNNIHILKAAQNNYTPKLKEAKEAFSLMQTFVSEVKSFYSSQTIV
;
A
#
# COMPACT_ATOMS: atom_id res chain seq x y z
N MET A 1 -9.50 24.53 24.78
CA MET A 1 -10.97 24.58 24.80
C MET A 1 -11.50 23.91 23.54
N ALA A 2 -12.55 23.08 23.67
CA ALA A 2 -13.20 22.45 22.52
C ALA A 2 -14.24 23.39 21.89
N LEU A 3 -14.55 23.17 20.61
CA LEU A 3 -15.65 23.86 19.93
C LEU A 3 -17.00 23.49 20.57
N ASN A 4 -18.00 24.36 20.37
CA ASN A 4 -19.38 24.05 20.77
C ASN A 4 -19.87 22.77 20.06
N LYS A 5 -20.62 21.92 20.78
CA LYS A 5 -21.16 20.65 20.25
C LYS A 5 -21.98 20.82 18.96
N ASN A 6 -22.73 21.92 18.81
CA ASN A 6 -23.49 22.19 17.61
C ASN A 6 -22.56 22.44 16.40
N ILE A 7 -21.50 23.22 16.59
CA ILE A 7 -20.48 23.47 15.56
C ILE A 7 -19.77 22.16 15.18
N ILE A 8 -19.39 21.34 16.17
CA ILE A 8 -18.78 20.03 15.92
C ILE A 8 -19.71 19.16 15.06
N THR A 9 -20.99 19.11 15.42
CA THR A 9 -22.00 18.33 14.68
C THR A 9 -22.16 18.82 13.24
N GLN A 10 -22.20 20.15 13.03
CA GLN A 10 -22.26 20.74 11.69
C GLN A 10 -21.04 20.36 10.84
N VAL A 11 -19.83 20.43 11.41
CA VAL A 11 -18.59 20.06 10.72
C VAL A 11 -18.60 18.57 10.37
N ILE A 12 -18.99 17.70 11.28
CA ILE A 12 -19.07 16.25 11.05
C ILE A 12 -20.09 15.93 9.95
N ASN A 13 -21.29 16.52 10.03
CA ASN A 13 -22.33 16.33 9.02
C ASN A 13 -21.89 16.81 7.63
N PHE A 14 -21.19 17.94 7.56
CA PHE A 14 -20.58 18.41 6.32
C PHE A 14 -19.57 17.41 5.76
N CYS A 15 -18.73 16.84 6.62
CA CYS A 15 -17.74 15.86 6.20
C CYS A 15 -18.39 14.57 5.67
N ASN A 16 -19.47 14.12 6.32
CA ASN A 16 -20.15 12.86 6.00
C ASN A 16 -20.97 12.90 4.70
N ARG A 17 -21.48 14.07 4.27
CA ARG A 17 -22.42 14.18 3.14
C ARG A 17 -21.95 13.51 1.84
N ASP A 18 -20.67 13.63 1.50
CA ASP A 18 -20.08 13.06 0.29
C ASP A 18 -18.80 12.29 0.63
N LEU A 19 -18.79 11.65 1.81
CA LEU A 19 -17.62 10.93 2.29
C LEU A 19 -17.41 9.64 1.51
N VAL A 20 -18.48 8.84 1.43
CA VAL A 20 -18.56 7.64 0.63
C VAL A 20 -18.59 8.05 -0.85
N PRO A 21 -17.66 7.56 -1.68
CA PRO A 21 -17.60 7.90 -3.10
C PRO A 21 -18.52 6.99 -3.93
N ASP A 22 -19.79 6.95 -3.55
CA ASP A 22 -20.86 6.20 -4.21
C ASP A 22 -22.11 7.08 -4.18
N GLU A 23 -22.60 7.46 -5.37
CA GLU A 23 -23.76 8.36 -5.51
C GLU A 23 -25.07 7.70 -5.02
N GLN A 24 -25.11 6.37 -4.96
CA GLN A 24 -26.27 5.62 -4.47
C GLN A 24 -26.26 5.48 -2.95
N PHE A 25 -25.12 5.77 -2.29
CA PHE A 25 -25.01 5.68 -0.85
C PHE A 25 -25.83 6.77 -0.16
N LYS A 26 -26.83 6.35 0.61
CA LYS A 26 -27.63 7.24 1.46
C LYS A 26 -27.03 7.25 2.87
N ALA A 27 -26.44 8.37 3.24
CA ALA A 27 -25.88 8.54 4.58
C ALA A 27 -26.99 8.53 5.64
N GLY A 28 -27.17 7.39 6.32
CA GLY A 28 -28.10 7.23 7.44
C GLY A 28 -27.45 7.33 8.84
N SER A 29 -26.12 7.25 8.92
CA SER A 29 -25.37 7.23 10.19
C SER A 29 -24.20 8.23 10.19
N ALA A 30 -23.73 8.60 11.39
CA ALA A 30 -22.57 9.47 11.57
C ALA A 30 -21.23 8.80 11.22
N TYR A 31 -21.21 7.47 11.05
CA TYR A 31 -19.99 6.69 10.81
C TYR A 31 -20.25 5.65 9.72
N PRO A 32 -20.01 5.98 8.43
CA PRO A 32 -20.29 5.09 7.30
C PRO A 32 -19.20 4.02 7.09
N ILE A 33 -18.60 3.51 8.18
CA ILE A 33 -17.45 2.59 8.10
C ILE A 33 -17.80 1.26 7.44
N GLU A 34 -19.04 0.79 7.59
CA GLU A 34 -19.47 -0.50 7.04
C GLU A 34 -19.30 -0.54 5.53
N TRP A 35 -19.67 0.53 4.82
CA TRP A 35 -19.45 0.63 3.38
C TRP A 35 -17.96 0.51 3.02
N PHE A 36 -17.08 1.14 3.78
CA PHE A 36 -15.64 1.08 3.53
C PHE A 36 -15.05 -0.30 3.82
N ASN A 37 -15.55 -1.01 4.82
CA ASN A 37 -15.16 -2.40 5.10
C ASN A 37 -15.65 -3.32 3.97
N ASP A 38 -16.91 -3.19 3.58
CA ASP A 38 -17.56 -3.98 2.52
C ASP A 38 -16.89 -3.78 1.16
N TYR A 39 -16.32 -2.60 0.91
CA TYR A 39 -15.53 -2.31 -0.30
C TYR A 39 -14.39 -3.32 -0.51
N PHE A 40 -13.80 -3.83 0.58
CA PHE A 40 -12.69 -4.80 0.55
C PHE A 40 -13.12 -6.25 0.86
N SER A 41 -14.43 -6.52 1.00
CA SER A 41 -14.99 -7.84 1.38
C SER A 41 -14.48 -9.01 0.52
N PHE A 42 -14.15 -8.75 -0.75
CA PHE A 42 -13.63 -9.75 -1.69
C PHE A 42 -12.31 -10.41 -1.26
N LEU A 43 -11.54 -9.80 -0.34
CA LEU A 43 -10.27 -10.34 0.14
C LEU A 43 -10.41 -11.55 1.09
N GLY A 44 -11.61 -11.86 1.58
CA GLY A 44 -11.86 -13.00 2.48
C GLY A 44 -11.20 -12.93 3.87
N ASN A 45 -10.50 -11.85 4.21
CA ASN A 45 -9.84 -11.64 5.50
C ASN A 45 -10.44 -10.43 6.23
N SER A 46 -11.27 -10.69 7.25
CA SER A 46 -12.01 -9.65 7.99
C SER A 46 -11.12 -8.64 8.70
N ASN A 47 -9.97 -9.06 9.22
CA ASN A 47 -9.02 -8.14 9.85
C ASN A 47 -8.42 -7.20 8.82
N LEU A 48 -7.94 -7.72 7.69
CA LEU A 48 -7.38 -6.89 6.62
C LEU A 48 -8.43 -5.93 6.04
N GLN A 49 -9.65 -6.40 5.81
CA GLN A 49 -10.78 -5.60 5.35
C GLN A 49 -11.02 -4.38 6.24
N LYS A 50 -11.06 -4.60 7.57
CA LYS A 50 -11.26 -3.52 8.54
C LYS A 50 -10.15 -2.47 8.46
N TYR A 51 -8.88 -2.88 8.45
CA TYR A 51 -7.76 -1.94 8.38
C TYR A 51 -7.74 -1.14 7.06
N LEU A 52 -8.07 -1.78 5.93
CA LEU A 52 -8.18 -1.12 4.63
C LEU A 52 -9.36 -0.14 4.58
N GLY A 53 -10.52 -0.55 5.11
CA GLY A 53 -11.72 0.28 5.22
C GLY A 53 -11.48 1.51 6.07
N GLU A 54 -10.86 1.35 7.25
CA GLU A 54 -10.47 2.45 8.13
C GLU A 54 -9.48 3.41 7.45
N ALA A 55 -8.46 2.89 6.76
CA ALA A 55 -7.48 3.72 6.04
C ALA A 55 -8.16 4.55 4.94
N TYR A 56 -9.08 3.93 4.19
CA TYR A 56 -9.83 4.60 3.12
C TYR A 56 -10.77 5.67 3.69
N TYR A 57 -11.55 5.33 4.71
CA TYR A 57 -12.41 6.27 5.44
C TYR A 57 -11.62 7.47 5.95
N GLN A 58 -10.49 7.25 6.63
CA GLN A 58 -9.68 8.32 7.21
C GLN A 58 -9.12 9.26 6.14
N ALA A 59 -8.61 8.71 5.03
CA ALA A 59 -8.11 9.51 3.91
C ALA A 59 -9.20 10.40 3.29
N ARG A 60 -10.43 9.88 3.18
CA ARG A 60 -11.60 10.63 2.70
C ARG A 60 -12.04 11.68 3.71
N PHE A 61 -12.12 11.32 4.98
CA PHE A 61 -12.62 12.20 6.03
C PHE A 61 -11.70 13.41 6.22
N MET A 62 -10.38 13.17 6.23
CA MET A 62 -9.40 14.24 6.35
C MET A 62 -9.47 15.24 5.18
N TYR A 63 -9.72 14.76 3.95
CA TYR A 63 -9.96 15.62 2.80
C TYR A 63 -11.25 16.44 2.95
N LYS A 64 -12.33 15.82 3.41
CA LYS A 64 -13.60 16.54 3.61
C LYS A 64 -13.47 17.60 4.71
N LEU A 65 -12.73 17.30 5.78
CA LEU A 65 -12.41 18.26 6.84
C LEU A 65 -11.58 19.43 6.31
N MET A 66 -10.54 19.15 5.54
CA MET A 66 -9.73 20.16 4.86
C MET A 66 -10.58 21.10 4.00
N ASN A 67 -11.48 20.53 3.21
CA ASN A 67 -12.37 21.28 2.32
C ASN A 67 -13.40 22.10 3.10
N GLY A 68 -14.03 21.51 4.11
CA GLY A 68 -15.05 22.19 4.94
C GLY A 68 -14.51 23.37 5.73
N LEU A 69 -13.28 23.25 6.24
CA LEU A 69 -12.61 24.32 6.96
C LEU A 69 -11.87 25.32 6.05
N ARG A 70 -11.86 25.07 4.73
CA ARG A 70 -11.09 25.86 3.74
C ARG A 70 -9.67 26.13 4.21
N LEU A 71 -8.98 25.07 4.67
CA LEU A 71 -7.67 25.22 5.29
C LEU A 71 -6.68 25.89 4.32
N PRO A 72 -5.83 26.82 4.81
CA PRO A 72 -4.82 27.46 3.99
C PRO A 72 -3.80 26.44 3.48
N ILE A 73 -3.10 26.80 2.40
CA ILE A 73 -2.14 25.93 1.69
C ILE A 73 -1.14 25.27 2.62
N ALA A 74 -0.61 26.01 3.61
CA ALA A 74 0.33 25.47 4.58
C ALA A 74 -0.23 24.27 5.36
N LYS A 75 -1.52 24.30 5.71
CA LYS A 75 -2.19 23.27 6.52
C LYS A 75 -2.70 22.10 5.69
N HIS A 76 -3.10 22.33 4.44
CA HIS A 76 -3.53 21.22 3.58
C HIS A 76 -2.39 20.30 3.15
N LYS A 77 -1.12 20.76 3.19
CA LYS A 77 0.05 19.95 2.77
C LYS A 77 0.16 18.65 3.56
N ALA A 78 -0.08 18.70 4.87
CA ALA A 78 -0.05 17.50 5.72
C ALA A 78 -1.17 16.51 5.34
N ILE A 79 -2.34 17.02 4.99
CA ILE A 79 -3.50 16.22 4.59
C ILE A 79 -3.25 15.57 3.22
N VAL A 80 -2.73 16.32 2.25
CA VAL A 80 -2.35 15.79 0.93
C VAL A 80 -1.27 14.70 1.08
N ARG A 81 -0.27 14.91 1.93
CA ARG A 81 0.75 13.88 2.25
C ARG A 81 0.11 12.61 2.80
N PHE A 82 -0.78 12.77 3.77
CA PHE A 82 -1.49 11.67 4.39
C PHE A 82 -2.31 10.89 3.34
N GLN A 83 -3.05 11.56 2.46
CA GLN A 83 -3.82 10.91 1.40
C GLN A 83 -2.94 10.09 0.45
N ILE A 84 -1.83 10.65 -0.04
CA ILE A 84 -0.90 9.93 -0.94
C ILE A 84 -0.36 8.67 -0.25
N ILE A 85 0.04 8.78 1.02
CA ILE A 85 0.54 7.64 1.80
C ILE A 85 -0.54 6.58 1.98
N GLN A 86 -1.76 6.97 2.38
CA GLN A 86 -2.84 6.03 2.63
C GLN A 86 -3.25 5.30 1.36
N TYR A 87 -3.47 6.01 0.25
CA TYR A 87 -3.89 5.38 -1.00
C TYR A 87 -2.80 4.45 -1.58
N ALA A 88 -1.53 4.84 -1.50
CA ALA A 88 -0.43 3.96 -1.90
C ALA A 88 -0.37 2.68 -1.03
N SER A 89 -0.56 2.83 0.28
CA SER A 89 -0.52 1.70 1.23
C SER A 89 -1.71 0.75 1.04
N ILE A 90 -2.89 1.28 0.72
CA ILE A 90 -4.08 0.48 0.37
C ILE A 90 -3.79 -0.39 -0.87
N CYS A 91 -3.29 0.22 -1.96
CA CYS A 91 -2.95 -0.54 -3.17
C CYS A 91 -1.89 -1.62 -2.89
N GLU A 92 -0.84 -1.30 -2.14
CA GLU A 92 0.21 -2.25 -1.78
C GLU A 92 -0.34 -3.43 -0.97
N ALA A 93 -1.18 -3.18 0.03
CA ALA A 93 -1.76 -4.22 0.86
C ALA A 93 -2.73 -5.13 0.09
N VAL A 94 -3.55 -4.54 -0.79
CA VAL A 94 -4.46 -5.29 -1.68
C VAL A 94 -3.68 -6.15 -2.67
N LEU A 95 -2.61 -5.60 -3.26
CA LEU A 95 -1.72 -6.32 -4.17
C LEU A 95 -1.05 -7.52 -3.49
N GLN A 96 -0.50 -7.28 -2.30
CA GLN A 96 0.15 -8.32 -1.52
C GLN A 96 -0.84 -9.43 -1.16
N ALA A 97 -2.06 -9.09 -0.72
CA ALA A 97 -3.09 -10.08 -0.41
C ALA A 97 -3.44 -10.94 -1.64
N ALA A 98 -3.51 -10.34 -2.83
CA ALA A 98 -3.72 -11.07 -4.08
C ALA A 98 -2.58 -12.07 -4.37
N ILE A 99 -1.32 -11.62 -4.28
CA ILE A 99 -0.15 -12.47 -4.52
C ILE A 99 -0.10 -13.61 -3.49
N GLU A 100 -0.34 -13.31 -2.21
CA GLU A 100 -0.34 -14.32 -1.14
C GLU A 100 -1.47 -15.36 -1.30
N SER A 101 -2.63 -14.96 -1.81
CA SER A 101 -3.78 -15.85 -1.95
C SER A 101 -3.66 -16.80 -3.14
N PHE A 102 -3.13 -16.34 -4.27
CA PHE A 102 -3.17 -17.10 -5.53
C PHE A 102 -1.80 -17.58 -6.02
N PHE A 103 -0.70 -16.88 -5.67
CA PHE A 103 0.60 -17.10 -6.30
C PHE A 103 1.76 -17.18 -5.31
N LYS A 104 1.49 -17.48 -4.04
CA LYS A 104 2.51 -17.43 -2.98
C LYS A 104 3.77 -18.22 -3.31
N SER A 105 3.63 -19.51 -3.59
CA SER A 105 4.78 -20.38 -3.85
C SER A 105 5.54 -19.98 -5.12
N GLU A 106 4.82 -19.63 -6.19
CA GLU A 106 5.43 -19.18 -7.43
C GLU A 106 6.23 -17.89 -7.24
N PHE A 107 5.64 -16.90 -6.56
CA PHE A 107 6.31 -15.63 -6.27
C PHE A 107 7.56 -15.83 -5.42
N GLU A 108 7.44 -16.61 -4.33
CA GLU A 108 8.53 -16.93 -3.42
C GLU A 108 9.70 -17.63 -4.13
N ASP A 109 9.40 -18.51 -5.07
CA ASP A 109 10.41 -19.27 -5.82
C ASP A 109 11.04 -18.48 -6.97
N LYS A 110 10.28 -17.57 -7.59
CA LYS A 110 10.75 -16.70 -8.69
C LYS A 110 11.75 -15.65 -8.21
N TYR A 111 11.49 -15.03 -7.08
CA TYR A 111 12.35 -13.99 -6.50
C TYR A 111 13.29 -14.54 -5.42
N ALA A 112 13.42 -15.87 -5.33
CA ALA A 112 14.36 -16.50 -4.41
C ALA A 112 15.80 -16.09 -4.70
N VAL A 113 16.58 -15.88 -3.65
CA VAL A 113 17.99 -15.51 -3.74
C VAL A 113 18.88 -16.67 -3.33
N ILE A 114 20.03 -16.80 -3.98
CA ILE A 114 21.07 -17.74 -3.58
C ILE A 114 21.97 -17.03 -2.57
N GLN A 115 22.03 -17.57 -1.35
CA GLN A 115 22.93 -17.09 -0.32
C GLN A 115 24.02 -18.12 -0.05
N LEU A 116 25.26 -17.65 0.07
CA LEU A 116 26.37 -18.46 0.57
C LEU A 116 26.24 -18.61 2.09
N THR A 117 26.06 -19.84 2.54
CA THR A 117 25.99 -20.17 3.97
C THR A 117 27.22 -20.96 4.38
N LYS A 118 27.83 -20.58 5.51
CA LYS A 118 29.01 -21.27 6.03
C LYS A 118 28.72 -22.75 6.30
N CYS A 119 29.60 -23.63 5.84
CA CYS A 119 29.56 -25.05 6.16
C CYS A 119 30.15 -25.27 7.55
N HIS A 120 29.30 -25.28 8.57
CA HIS A 120 29.72 -25.63 9.92
C HIS A 120 30.26 -27.07 9.96
N ASN A 121 31.37 -27.26 10.69
CA ASN A 121 32.02 -28.56 10.90
C ASN A 121 32.52 -29.29 9.64
N ALA A 122 32.57 -28.62 8.48
CA ALA A 122 33.18 -29.20 7.28
C ALA A 122 34.72 -29.29 7.37
N LEU A 123 35.32 -28.46 8.23
CA LEU A 123 36.73 -28.50 8.60
C LEU A 123 36.83 -28.56 10.12
N SER A 124 37.99 -29.03 10.62
CA SER A 124 38.32 -28.93 12.05
C SER A 124 38.24 -27.48 12.53
N SER A 125 37.83 -27.27 13.77
CA SER A 125 37.80 -25.93 14.39
C SER A 125 39.17 -25.25 14.46
N SER A 126 40.25 -26.03 14.39
CA SER A 126 41.63 -25.55 14.35
C SER A 126 42.09 -25.10 12.95
N THR A 127 41.37 -25.47 11.88
CA THR A 127 41.76 -25.13 10.51
C THR A 127 41.48 -23.66 10.21
N LYS A 128 42.51 -22.90 9.84
CA LYS A 128 42.40 -21.53 9.34
C LYS A 128 42.89 -21.48 7.90
N ILE A 129 42.03 -21.00 7.01
CA ILE A 129 42.38 -20.79 5.60
C ILE A 129 42.37 -19.29 5.35
N THR A 130 43.42 -18.79 4.70
CA THR A 130 43.54 -17.38 4.31
C THR A 130 43.81 -17.25 2.82
N TYR A 131 43.28 -16.19 2.22
CA TYR A 131 43.57 -15.78 0.85
C TYR A 131 43.69 -14.25 0.84
N ASP A 132 44.76 -13.71 0.27
CA ASP A 132 45.10 -12.27 0.32
C ASP A 132 45.01 -11.67 1.74
N ASN A 133 45.60 -12.36 2.73
CA ASN A 133 45.58 -11.98 4.15
C ASN A 133 44.18 -11.85 4.78
N LYS A 134 43.13 -12.34 4.11
CA LYS A 134 41.76 -12.39 4.64
C LYS A 134 41.40 -13.81 5.02
N THR A 135 40.69 -13.98 6.13
CA THR A 135 40.15 -15.29 6.51
C THR A 135 39.05 -15.68 5.53
N VAL A 136 39.15 -16.88 4.97
CA VAL A 136 38.12 -17.43 4.08
C VAL A 136 37.38 -18.57 4.78
N TYR A 137 36.12 -18.75 4.40
CA TYR A 137 35.25 -19.81 4.92
C TYR A 137 34.76 -20.68 3.79
N LEU A 138 34.69 -21.99 4.03
CA LEU A 138 33.98 -22.89 3.14
C LEU A 138 32.48 -22.63 3.26
N CYS A 139 31.85 -22.30 2.14
CA CYS A 139 30.42 -22.02 2.05
C CYS A 139 29.76 -22.98 1.07
N LYS A 140 28.48 -23.23 1.29
CA LYS A 140 27.59 -23.86 0.31
C LYS A 140 26.52 -22.87 -0.12
N GLU A 141 26.02 -23.05 -1.33
CA GLU A 141 24.86 -22.32 -1.81
C GLU A 141 23.60 -22.82 -1.10
N LYS A 142 22.76 -21.87 -0.68
CA LYS A 142 21.43 -22.13 -0.15
C LYS A 142 20.44 -21.23 -0.87
N LYS A 143 19.44 -21.84 -1.52
CA LYS A 143 18.31 -21.10 -2.08
C LYS A 143 17.40 -20.64 -0.93
N ILE A 144 17.15 -19.34 -0.86
CA ILE A 144 16.26 -18.72 0.13
C ILE A 144 15.08 -18.15 -0.62
N LYS A 145 13.88 -18.65 -0.30
CA LYS A 145 12.62 -18.14 -0.84
C LYS A 145 12.44 -16.66 -0.50
N ALA A 146 11.88 -15.89 -1.44
CA ALA A 146 11.57 -14.49 -1.17
C ALA A 146 10.55 -14.37 -0.04
N ASP A 147 10.64 -13.29 0.74
CA ASP A 147 9.60 -12.92 1.69
C ASP A 147 8.71 -11.87 1.00
N ILE A 148 7.48 -12.24 0.64
CA ILE A 148 6.54 -11.36 -0.06
C ILE A 148 6.38 -10.02 0.67
N LYS A 149 6.43 -9.99 2.01
CA LYS A 149 6.31 -8.74 2.79
C LYS A 149 7.47 -7.79 2.53
N ARG A 150 8.68 -8.33 2.37
CA ARG A 150 9.93 -7.55 2.26
C ARG A 150 10.38 -7.36 0.82
N GLU A 151 9.83 -8.14 -0.10
CA GLU A 151 10.17 -8.06 -1.50
C GLU A 151 9.82 -6.68 -2.08
N ARG A 152 10.61 -6.24 -3.05
CA ARG A 152 10.47 -4.90 -3.60
C ARG A 152 9.12 -4.72 -4.30
N ILE A 153 8.59 -3.50 -4.23
CA ILE A 153 7.28 -3.19 -4.82
C ILE A 153 7.26 -3.34 -6.35
N ASP A 154 8.37 -3.04 -7.03
CA ASP A 154 8.48 -3.17 -8.48
C ASP A 154 8.41 -4.64 -8.92
N HIS A 155 9.04 -5.54 -8.16
CA HIS A 155 8.88 -6.98 -8.37
C HIS A 155 7.42 -7.42 -8.18
N LYS A 156 6.72 -6.92 -7.14
CA LYS A 156 5.30 -7.21 -6.92
C LYS A 156 4.43 -6.73 -8.09
N THR A 157 4.66 -5.52 -8.59
CA THR A 157 3.84 -4.94 -9.67
C THR A 157 4.14 -5.56 -11.03
N ASP A 158 5.41 -5.88 -11.33
CA ASP A 158 5.80 -6.64 -12.52
C ASP A 158 5.14 -8.02 -12.52
N PHE A 159 5.20 -8.72 -11.38
CA PHE A 159 4.58 -10.04 -11.23
C PHE A 159 3.06 -9.98 -11.41
N ALA A 160 2.41 -8.95 -10.85
CA ALA A 160 0.98 -8.77 -10.93
C ALA A 160 0.48 -8.50 -12.35
N VAL A 161 1.24 -7.75 -13.15
CA VAL A 161 0.93 -7.57 -14.59
C VAL A 161 1.09 -8.88 -15.36
N GLN A 162 2.14 -9.65 -15.09
CA GLN A 162 2.35 -10.95 -15.74
C GLN A 162 1.22 -11.93 -15.49
N HIS A 163 0.55 -11.82 -14.34
CA HIS A 163 -0.56 -12.67 -13.92
C HIS A 163 -1.94 -12.04 -14.13
N ASN A 164 -2.02 -10.91 -14.83
CA ASN A 164 -3.27 -10.17 -15.09
C ASN A 164 -4.05 -9.79 -13.81
N ILE A 165 -3.36 -9.63 -12.68
CA ILE A 165 -3.96 -9.10 -11.44
C ILE A 165 -4.30 -7.60 -11.62
N ILE A 166 -3.40 -6.88 -12.30
CA ILE A 166 -3.57 -5.47 -12.68
C ILE A 166 -3.10 -5.26 -14.12
N SER A 167 -3.59 -4.20 -14.77
CA SER A 167 -3.15 -3.83 -16.11
C SER A 167 -1.79 -3.13 -16.12
N ALA A 168 -1.07 -3.17 -17.26
CA ALA A 168 0.19 -2.45 -17.43
C ALA A 168 0.03 -0.92 -17.28
N LYS A 169 -1.15 -0.39 -17.63
CA LYS A 169 -1.50 1.02 -17.39
C LYS A 169 -1.59 1.31 -15.89
N THR A 170 -2.36 0.51 -15.16
CA THR A 170 -2.52 0.65 -13.70
C THR A 170 -1.19 0.50 -12.98
N LYS A 171 -0.32 -0.41 -13.42
CA LYS A 171 1.07 -0.49 -12.93
C LYS A 171 1.82 0.83 -13.10
N LYS A 172 1.83 1.42 -14.30
CA LYS A 172 2.56 2.67 -14.56
C LYS A 172 2.07 3.81 -13.66
N GLU A 173 0.75 3.91 -13.48
CA GLU A 173 0.14 4.90 -12.60
C GLU A 173 0.51 4.63 -11.12
N PHE A 174 0.51 3.37 -10.69
CA PHE A 174 0.92 2.98 -9.34
C PHE A 174 2.40 3.18 -9.07
N ASP A 175 3.29 2.88 -10.02
CA ASP A 175 4.71 3.17 -9.91
C ASP A 175 4.93 4.69 -9.72
N SER A 176 4.17 5.54 -10.43
CA SER A 176 4.20 7.00 -10.23
C SER A 176 3.69 7.41 -8.84
N LEU A 177 2.58 6.82 -8.37
CA LEU A 177 2.06 7.07 -7.03
C LEU A 177 3.08 6.68 -5.96
N TYR A 178 3.74 5.53 -6.11
CA TYR A 178 4.73 5.04 -5.16
C TYR A 178 5.98 5.92 -5.14
N GLN A 179 6.37 6.48 -6.28
CA GLN A 179 7.41 7.52 -6.36
C GLN A 179 6.98 8.80 -5.62
N SER A 180 5.76 9.32 -5.83
CA SER A 180 5.23 10.47 -5.09
C SER A 180 5.21 10.20 -3.59
N ARG A 181 4.80 9.00 -3.16
CA ARG A 181 4.86 8.56 -1.76
C ARG A 181 6.29 8.59 -1.23
N ASN A 182 7.26 8.07 -1.98
CA ASN A 182 8.66 8.07 -1.55
C ASN A 182 9.26 9.46 -1.49
N ASN A 183 8.85 10.36 -2.38
CA ASN A 183 9.29 11.75 -2.36
C ASN A 183 8.75 12.52 -1.14
N ILE A 184 7.71 12.02 -0.44
CA ILE A 184 7.22 12.64 0.81
C ILE A 184 8.22 12.47 1.97
N HIS A 185 9.08 11.44 1.95
CA HIS A 185 10.10 11.25 2.98
C HIS A 185 10.98 12.48 3.11
N ILE A 186 11.12 13.02 4.32
CA ILE A 186 11.65 14.38 4.57
C ILE A 186 13.00 14.61 3.87
N LEU A 187 13.93 13.66 3.99
CA LEU A 187 15.25 13.77 3.35
C LEU A 187 15.14 13.84 1.81
N LYS A 188 14.33 12.96 1.22
CA LYS A 188 14.12 12.91 -0.23
C LYS A 188 13.34 14.13 -0.74
N ALA A 189 12.38 14.60 0.05
CA ALA A 189 11.63 15.82 -0.23
C ALA A 189 12.56 17.04 -0.26
N ALA A 190 13.48 17.14 0.70
CA ALA A 190 14.47 18.21 0.77
C ALA A 190 15.44 18.16 -0.42
N GLN A 191 15.96 16.97 -0.75
CA GLN A 191 16.86 16.77 -1.90
C GLN A 191 16.20 17.15 -3.23
N ASN A 192 14.92 16.82 -3.41
CA ASN A 192 14.19 17.02 -4.66
C ASN A 192 13.38 18.33 -4.70
N ASN A 193 13.47 19.18 -3.67
CA ASN A 193 12.60 20.34 -3.46
C ASN A 193 11.11 20.03 -3.69
N TYR A 194 10.66 18.87 -3.21
CA TYR A 194 9.36 18.33 -3.53
C TYR A 194 8.29 18.80 -2.53
N THR A 195 7.19 19.33 -3.07
CA THR A 195 5.99 19.69 -2.32
C THR A 195 4.79 18.95 -2.90
N PRO A 196 4.14 18.08 -2.11
CA PRO A 196 2.94 17.37 -2.53
C PRO A 196 1.81 18.30 -2.96
N LYS A 197 1.20 17.98 -4.10
CA LYS A 197 0.14 18.79 -4.71
C LYS A 197 -1.22 18.11 -4.54
N LEU A 198 -2.28 18.94 -4.47
CA LEU A 198 -3.65 18.44 -4.41
C LEU A 198 -4.01 17.54 -5.60
N LYS A 199 -3.45 17.84 -6.78
CA LYS A 199 -3.59 17.02 -8.00
C LYS A 199 -3.11 15.58 -7.77
N GLU A 200 -1.96 15.39 -7.13
CA GLU A 200 -1.41 14.06 -6.84
C GLU A 200 -2.31 13.27 -5.88
N ALA A 201 -2.90 13.91 -4.87
CA ALA A 201 -3.86 13.25 -3.99
C ALA A 201 -5.17 12.86 -4.71
N LYS A 202 -5.63 13.67 -5.68
CA LYS A 202 -6.80 13.34 -6.50
C LYS A 202 -6.49 12.16 -7.43
N GLU A 203 -5.34 12.18 -8.09
CA GLU A 203 -4.87 11.08 -8.95
C GLU A 203 -4.69 9.79 -8.15
N ALA A 204 -4.11 9.88 -6.95
CA ALA A 204 -3.96 8.75 -6.03
C ALA A 204 -5.31 8.13 -5.62
N PHE A 205 -6.31 8.97 -5.35
CA PHE A 205 -7.66 8.51 -5.02
C PHE A 205 -8.30 7.76 -6.19
N SER A 206 -8.27 8.33 -7.39
CA SER A 206 -8.82 7.71 -8.59
C SER A 206 -8.09 6.41 -8.96
N LEU A 207 -6.76 6.41 -8.89
CA LEU A 207 -5.95 5.22 -9.12
C LEU A 207 -6.28 4.12 -8.11
N MET A 208 -6.40 4.44 -6.82
CA MET A 208 -6.71 3.42 -5.81
C MET A 208 -8.06 2.74 -6.09
N GLN A 209 -9.07 3.49 -6.52
CA GLN A 209 -10.36 2.90 -6.94
C GLN A 209 -10.19 1.95 -8.13
N THR A 210 -9.51 2.40 -9.19
CA THR A 210 -9.21 1.56 -10.36
C THR A 210 -8.44 0.30 -9.98
N PHE A 211 -7.39 0.45 -9.18
CA PHE A 211 -6.51 -0.64 -8.75
C PHE A 211 -7.31 -1.70 -7.97
N VAL A 212 -8.11 -1.28 -6.99
CA VAL A 212 -8.95 -2.21 -6.22
C VAL A 212 -10.01 -2.87 -7.10
N SER A 213 -10.58 -2.13 -8.06
CA SER A 213 -11.55 -2.69 -9.00
C SER A 213 -10.95 -3.77 -9.91
N GLU A 214 -9.72 -3.57 -10.41
CA GLU A 214 -9.01 -4.58 -11.19
C GLU A 214 -8.73 -5.84 -10.36
N VAL A 215 -8.20 -5.67 -9.13
CA VAL A 215 -7.93 -6.80 -8.23
C VAL A 215 -9.22 -7.53 -7.85
N LYS A 216 -10.31 -6.81 -7.55
CA LYS A 216 -11.62 -7.41 -7.26
C LYS A 216 -12.16 -8.22 -8.45
N SER A 217 -11.97 -7.70 -9.66
CA SER A 217 -12.35 -8.42 -10.90
C SER A 217 -11.52 -9.69 -11.07
N PHE A 218 -10.22 -9.62 -10.77
CA PHE A 218 -9.34 -10.79 -10.75
C PHE A 218 -9.79 -11.85 -9.72
N TYR A 219 -10.09 -11.46 -8.48
CA TYR A 219 -10.62 -12.41 -7.47
C TYR A 219 -11.91 -13.09 -7.94
N SER A 220 -12.79 -12.31 -8.58
CA SER A 220 -14.06 -12.83 -9.11
C SER A 220 -13.84 -13.84 -10.24
N SER A 221 -12.82 -13.66 -11.10
CA SER A 221 -12.51 -14.62 -12.17
C SER A 221 -11.88 -15.92 -11.65
N GLN A 222 -11.18 -15.88 -10.51
CA GLN A 222 -10.60 -17.08 -9.89
C GLN A 222 -11.62 -17.90 -9.08
N THR A 223 -12.73 -17.29 -8.64
CA THR A 223 -13.76 -17.95 -7.82
C THR A 223 -14.79 -18.73 -8.68
N ILE A 224 -14.75 -18.60 -10.00
CA ILE A 224 -15.68 -19.26 -10.95
C ILE A 224 -15.20 -20.69 -11.32
N VAL A 225 -14.32 -21.31 -10.54
CA VAL A 225 -13.83 -22.70 -10.74
C VAL A 225 -14.29 -23.60 -9.60
#